data_AF-A0A419JXK3-F1
#
_entry.id   AF-A0A419JXK3-F1
#
_cell.length_a   1.000
_cell.length_b   1.000
_cell.length_c   1.000
_cell.angle_alpha   90.00
_cell.angle_beta   90.00
_cell.angle_gamma   90.00
#
_symmetry.space_group_name_H-M   'P 1'
#
loop_
_entity.id
_entity.type
_entity.pdbx_description
1 polymer ?
#
loop_
_entity_poly.entity_id
_entity_poly.type
_entity_poly.pdbx_seq_one_letter_code
_entity_poly.pdbx_strand_id
1 'polypeptide(L)'
;MDVFGFGRRRRFWTLLLERCWKRMLVESRNSEAYMGYELKHTVPHVSILGIGGAGCNIVSLMAKNGSEASILALNSDARHLSVTKAEKRILLGYNTTSGLGCMGFPERGARAAKESVGEIAKELFGSQVIFIVVGLGGGTGTGAAPVVAEIAKSQGAAAIGVVTIPFQTENMRRAKAKEGLEALIGVCDAVIVVDNGKLLKTAGNLPLSQSLVAANRLIARFLRNLSDMLVEPCSPGFDLSLKALMTENGVCTFGFGEGFGYTKVKDSIRNALANLLLDVRDLRKAEGGIIHVEGGEDMKAEDLKEANKILKKIASNARVSCGVRLNNSMYDSVRATIVLAGVESPFQEKRRKLNLVSSWLKRLFRD
;
A
#
# COMPACT_ATOMS: atom_id res chain seq x y z
N MET A 1 51.05 -33.29 55.80
CA MET A 1 51.01 -31.88 55.32
C MET A 1 49.99 -31.80 54.20
N ASP A 2 49.08 -30.83 54.29
CA ASP A 2 47.69 -30.86 53.83
C ASP A 2 47.40 -31.17 52.35
N VAL A 3 46.67 -32.27 52.12
CA VAL A 3 45.94 -32.57 50.86
C VAL A 3 44.47 -32.08 50.94
N PHE A 4 44.03 -31.51 52.07
CA PHE A 4 42.63 -31.11 52.30
C PHE A 4 42.26 -29.68 51.86
N GLY A 5 43.22 -28.86 51.43
CA GLY A 5 42.98 -27.45 51.03
C GLY A 5 42.52 -27.23 49.58
N PHE A 6 42.77 -28.19 48.68
CA PHE A 6 42.55 -28.00 47.24
C PHE A 6 41.09 -28.21 46.79
N GLY A 7 40.37 -29.11 47.46
CA GLY A 7 38.98 -29.45 47.11
C GLY A 7 37.95 -28.36 47.45
N ARG A 8 38.13 -27.65 48.57
CA ARG A 8 37.21 -26.57 49.00
C ARG A 8 37.35 -25.31 48.15
N ARG A 9 38.58 -24.95 47.73
CA ARG A 9 38.80 -23.81 46.82
C ARG A 9 38.24 -24.08 45.42
N ARG A 10 38.39 -25.29 44.87
CA ARG A 10 37.77 -25.65 43.58
C ARG A 10 36.25 -25.51 43.63
N ARG A 11 35.56 -26.10 44.61
CA ARG A 11 34.10 -25.99 44.75
C ARG A 11 33.60 -24.54 44.88
N PHE A 12 34.34 -23.69 45.60
CA PHE A 12 33.99 -22.28 45.74
C PHE A 12 34.06 -21.54 44.40
N TRP A 13 35.15 -21.71 43.64
CA TRP A 13 35.30 -21.08 42.32
C TRP A 13 34.30 -21.63 41.28
N THR A 14 33.98 -22.93 41.31
CA THR A 14 32.97 -23.50 40.41
C THR A 14 31.58 -22.94 40.69
N LEU A 15 31.18 -22.80 41.96
CA LEU A 15 29.89 -22.21 42.35
C LEU A 15 29.80 -20.72 42.03
N LEU A 16 30.92 -19.99 42.17
CA LEU A 16 30.98 -18.56 41.81
C LEU A 16 30.85 -18.38 40.30
N LEU A 17 31.55 -19.19 39.50
CA LEU A 17 31.48 -19.18 38.04
C LEU A 17 30.09 -19.61 37.54
N GLU A 18 29.46 -20.63 38.13
CA GLU A 18 28.08 -20.99 37.78
C GLU A 18 27.08 -19.87 38.09
N ARG A 19 27.26 -19.17 39.23
CA ARG A 19 26.39 -18.03 39.59
C ARG A 19 26.60 -16.83 38.66
N CYS A 20 27.84 -16.50 38.33
CA CYS A 20 28.16 -15.46 37.34
C CYS A 20 27.63 -15.82 35.95
N TRP A 21 27.80 -17.07 35.51
CA TRP A 21 27.29 -17.58 34.23
C TRP A 21 25.76 -17.55 34.16
N LYS A 22 25.07 -18.00 35.21
CA LYS A 22 23.59 -17.92 35.28
C LYS A 22 23.10 -16.47 35.29
N ARG A 23 23.83 -15.55 35.93
CA ARG A 23 23.48 -14.12 35.96
C ARG A 23 23.68 -13.47 34.58
N MET A 24 24.78 -13.78 33.89
CA MET A 24 25.01 -13.34 32.51
C MET A 24 24.01 -13.94 31.53
N LEU A 25 23.57 -15.20 31.69
CA LEU A 25 22.50 -15.80 30.88
C LEU A 25 21.14 -15.14 31.09
N VAL A 26 20.82 -14.73 32.32
CA VAL A 26 19.58 -14.00 32.63
C VAL A 26 19.65 -12.56 32.10
N GLU A 27 20.80 -11.88 32.22
CA GLU A 27 21.02 -10.56 31.63
C GLU A 27 21.00 -10.60 30.10
N SER A 28 21.61 -11.63 29.48
CA SER A 28 21.55 -11.90 28.04
C SER A 28 20.11 -12.13 27.55
N ARG A 29 19.33 -12.98 28.24
CA ARG A 29 17.93 -13.23 27.90
C ARG A 29 17.06 -12.00 28.10
N ASN A 30 17.29 -11.22 29.15
CA ASN A 30 16.59 -9.96 29.35
C ASN A 30 16.98 -8.96 28.27
N SER A 31 18.26 -8.84 27.90
CA SER A 31 18.68 -7.96 26.81
C SER A 31 18.12 -8.38 25.46
N GLU A 32 18.01 -9.68 25.15
CA GLU A 32 17.34 -10.19 23.95
C GLU A 32 15.83 -9.92 23.97
N ALA A 33 15.18 -10.02 25.14
CA ALA A 33 13.77 -9.71 25.30
C ALA A 33 13.49 -8.20 25.20
N TYR A 34 14.35 -7.35 25.77
CA TYR A 34 14.29 -5.89 25.67
C TYR A 34 14.58 -5.42 24.24
N MET A 35 15.62 -5.95 23.59
CA MET A 35 15.89 -5.70 22.17
C MET A 35 14.74 -6.21 21.29
N GLY A 36 14.17 -7.38 21.58
CA GLY A 36 13.00 -7.91 20.87
C GLY A 36 11.73 -7.07 21.07
N TYR A 37 11.62 -6.34 22.18
CA TYR A 37 10.53 -5.40 22.45
C TYR A 37 10.72 -4.07 21.70
N GLU A 38 11.93 -3.49 21.71
CA GLU A 38 12.24 -2.27 20.95
C GLU A 38 12.21 -2.51 19.44
N LEU A 39 12.68 -3.67 18.96
CA LEU A 39 12.61 -4.05 17.53
C LEU A 39 11.17 -4.23 17.05
N LYS A 40 10.26 -4.76 17.87
CA LYS A 40 8.82 -4.83 17.53
C LYS A 40 8.16 -3.46 17.32
N HIS A 41 8.72 -2.39 17.90
CA HIS A 41 8.26 -1.01 17.69
C HIS A 41 8.94 -0.31 16.50
N THR A 42 9.82 -1.00 15.77
CA THR A 42 10.42 -0.48 14.52
C THR A 42 9.67 -0.94 13.26
N VAL A 43 8.85 -1.98 13.37
CA VAL A 43 8.05 -2.48 12.24
C VAL A 43 6.89 -1.53 11.97
N PRO A 44 6.73 -1.03 10.73
CA PRO A 44 5.77 0.01 10.49
C PRO A 44 4.32 -0.50 10.61
N HIS A 45 3.48 0.20 11.36
CA HIS A 45 2.05 -0.13 11.43
C HIS A 45 1.34 0.36 10.16
N VAL A 46 0.95 -0.58 9.31
CA VAL A 46 0.28 -0.33 8.04
C VAL A 46 -1.21 -0.62 8.16
N SER A 47 -2.05 0.33 7.75
CA SER A 47 -3.50 0.18 7.70
C SER A 47 -4.02 0.29 6.26
N ILE A 48 -4.98 -0.54 5.89
CA ILE A 48 -5.59 -0.56 4.55
C ILE A 48 -7.10 -0.34 4.68
N LEU A 49 -7.58 0.79 4.15
CA LEU A 49 -8.95 1.24 4.26
C LEU A 49 -9.67 1.12 2.92
N GLY A 50 -10.66 0.23 2.85
CA GLY A 50 -11.55 0.11 1.70
C GLY A 50 -12.76 1.01 1.85
N ILE A 51 -12.87 2.06 1.04
CA ILE A 51 -13.94 3.06 1.13
C ILE A 51 -14.98 2.89 0.01
N GLY A 52 -16.25 2.80 0.39
CA GLY A 52 -17.38 2.59 -0.52
C GLY A 52 -17.38 1.19 -1.16
N GLY A 53 -18.32 0.92 -2.06
CA GLY A 53 -18.54 -0.44 -2.59
C GLY A 53 -17.29 -1.09 -3.22
N ALA A 54 -16.62 -0.39 -4.14
CA ALA A 54 -15.42 -0.93 -4.80
C ALA A 54 -14.26 -1.14 -3.82
N GLY A 55 -13.99 -0.17 -2.94
CA GLY A 55 -12.95 -0.29 -1.92
C GLY A 55 -13.21 -1.45 -0.96
N CYS A 56 -14.44 -1.54 -0.44
CA CYS A 56 -14.90 -2.65 0.41
C CYS A 56 -14.74 -4.02 -0.27
N ASN A 57 -15.02 -4.12 -1.57
CA ASN A 57 -14.83 -5.36 -2.32
C ASN A 57 -13.35 -5.76 -2.45
N ILE A 58 -12.46 -4.79 -2.68
CA ILE A 58 -11.01 -5.04 -2.78
C ILE A 58 -10.46 -5.52 -1.43
N VAL A 59 -10.74 -4.80 -0.34
CA VAL A 59 -10.24 -5.20 1.00
C VAL A 59 -10.84 -6.51 1.49
N SER A 60 -12.07 -6.84 1.09
CA SER A 60 -12.67 -8.15 1.37
C SER A 60 -11.92 -9.32 0.75
N LEU A 61 -11.25 -9.11 -0.38
CA LEU A 61 -10.39 -10.12 -0.99
C LEU A 61 -9.07 -10.25 -0.23
N MET A 62 -8.58 -9.17 0.37
CA MET A 62 -7.36 -9.17 1.18
C MET A 62 -7.56 -9.89 2.51
N ALA A 63 -8.66 -9.60 3.21
CA ALA A 63 -8.98 -10.16 4.52
C ALA A 63 -9.11 -11.69 4.52
N LYS A 64 -9.33 -12.33 3.35
CA LYS A 64 -9.44 -13.79 3.25
C LYS A 64 -8.11 -14.53 3.41
N ASN A 65 -6.97 -13.88 3.22
CA ASN A 65 -5.69 -14.59 3.07
C ASN A 65 -4.57 -14.02 3.96
N GLY A 66 -4.85 -13.70 5.22
CA GLY A 66 -3.85 -13.35 6.25
C GLY A 66 -2.90 -12.22 5.83
N SER A 67 -3.31 -10.97 6.05
CA SER A 67 -2.46 -9.78 5.87
C SER A 67 -1.94 -9.34 7.23
N GLU A 68 -0.69 -8.92 7.33
CA GLU A 68 -0.16 -8.33 8.57
C GLU A 68 -0.62 -6.87 8.77
N ALA A 69 -1.02 -6.20 7.69
CA ALA A 69 -1.64 -4.87 7.76
C ALA A 69 -3.08 -4.94 8.27
N SER A 70 -3.49 -3.97 9.10
CA SER A 70 -4.86 -3.85 9.60
C SER A 70 -5.83 -3.52 8.48
N ILE A 71 -6.90 -4.31 8.34
CA ILE A 71 -7.87 -4.16 7.24
C ILE A 71 -9.19 -3.57 7.76
N LEU A 72 -9.52 -2.38 7.26
CA LEU A 72 -10.73 -1.64 7.61
C LEU A 72 -11.63 -1.45 6.38
N ALA A 73 -12.94 -1.51 6.58
CA ALA A 73 -13.93 -1.19 5.56
C ALA A 73 -14.85 -0.06 6.02
N LEU A 74 -14.97 0.99 5.20
CA LEU A 74 -15.77 2.18 5.49
C LEU A 74 -16.83 2.31 4.40
N ASN A 75 -18.12 2.32 4.76
CA ASN A 75 -19.18 2.51 3.77
C ASN A 75 -20.40 3.18 4.40
N SER A 76 -21.15 3.95 3.62
CA SER A 76 -22.44 4.53 4.02
C SER A 76 -23.64 3.61 3.73
N ASP A 77 -23.43 2.55 2.96
CA ASP A 77 -24.43 1.51 2.70
C ASP A 77 -24.26 0.36 3.71
N ALA A 78 -25.21 0.26 4.65
CA ALA A 78 -25.17 -0.73 5.72
C ALA A 78 -25.37 -2.16 5.20
N ARG A 79 -26.13 -2.35 4.11
CA ARG A 79 -26.36 -3.68 3.52
C ARG A 79 -25.09 -4.19 2.84
N HIS A 80 -24.38 -3.33 2.12
CA HIS A 80 -23.09 -3.70 1.54
C HIS A 80 -22.05 -3.95 2.64
N LEU A 81 -22.03 -3.10 3.68
CA LEU A 81 -21.05 -3.22 4.76
C LEU A 81 -21.23 -4.50 5.59
N SER A 82 -22.46 -4.97 5.80
CA SER A 82 -22.74 -6.17 6.60
C SER A 82 -22.12 -7.44 6.03
N VAL A 83 -22.06 -7.57 4.70
CA VAL A 83 -21.45 -8.70 3.98
C VAL A 83 -19.97 -8.50 3.65
N THR A 84 -19.43 -7.30 3.87
CA THR A 84 -18.03 -6.96 3.61
C THR A 84 -17.12 -7.66 4.63
N LYS A 85 -15.98 -8.21 4.19
CA LYS A 85 -15.00 -8.84 5.07
C LYS A 85 -13.88 -7.85 5.40
N ALA A 86 -13.71 -7.56 6.67
CA ALA A 86 -12.66 -6.71 7.23
C ALA A 86 -12.59 -6.94 8.74
N GLU A 87 -11.46 -6.62 9.36
CA GLU A 87 -11.28 -6.69 10.83
C GLU A 87 -12.17 -5.67 11.53
N LYS A 88 -12.27 -4.47 10.94
CA LYS A 88 -13.14 -3.39 11.40
C LYS A 88 -14.02 -2.90 10.26
N ARG A 89 -15.26 -2.55 10.61
CA ARG A 89 -16.26 -2.03 9.67
C ARG A 89 -16.89 -0.80 10.28
N ILE A 90 -16.84 0.30 9.57
CA ILE A 90 -17.34 1.60 10.01
C ILE A 90 -18.48 2.02 9.08
N LEU A 91 -19.67 2.24 9.66
CA LEU A 91 -20.81 2.77 8.93
C LEU A 91 -20.70 4.30 8.89
N LEU A 92 -20.46 4.84 7.70
CA LEU A 92 -20.30 6.28 7.52
C LEU A 92 -21.65 7.00 7.52
N GLY A 93 -21.77 8.02 8.36
CA GLY A 93 -22.85 8.99 8.34
C GLY A 93 -24.25 8.38 8.41
N TYR A 94 -24.56 7.68 9.50
CA TYR A 94 -25.88 7.11 9.72
C TYR A 94 -26.97 8.18 9.71
N ASN A 95 -26.73 9.35 10.31
CA ASN A 95 -27.71 10.44 10.29
C ASN A 95 -27.82 11.07 8.88
N THR A 96 -26.73 11.10 8.12
CA THR A 96 -26.70 11.64 6.75
C THR A 96 -27.40 10.75 5.72
N THR A 97 -27.34 9.43 5.88
CA THR A 97 -27.72 8.46 4.83
C THR A 97 -28.74 7.42 5.29
N SER A 98 -29.02 7.32 6.58
CA SER A 98 -29.83 6.26 7.19
C SER A 98 -29.35 4.85 6.82
N GLY A 99 -28.05 4.70 6.53
CA GLY A 99 -27.46 3.43 6.07
C GLY A 99 -27.85 3.01 4.65
N LEU A 100 -28.49 3.89 3.86
CA LEU A 100 -28.95 3.60 2.49
C LEU A 100 -27.93 3.99 1.41
N GLY A 101 -26.78 4.53 1.81
CA GLY A 101 -25.74 4.99 0.89
C GLY A 101 -25.93 6.41 0.36
N CYS A 102 -24.91 6.91 -0.33
CA CYS A 102 -24.88 8.28 -0.85
C CYS A 102 -25.52 8.45 -2.25
N MET A 103 -26.11 7.39 -2.83
CA MET A 103 -26.78 7.41 -4.15
C MET A 103 -25.97 8.04 -5.29
N GLY A 104 -24.64 7.95 -5.24
CA GLY A 104 -23.77 8.50 -6.27
C GLY A 104 -23.42 9.99 -6.11
N PHE A 105 -23.79 10.65 -5.01
CA PHE A 105 -23.46 12.05 -4.72
C PHE A 105 -22.22 12.16 -3.82
N PRO A 106 -21.06 12.63 -4.32
CA PRO A 106 -19.84 12.78 -3.53
C PRO A 106 -20.01 13.72 -2.33
N GLU A 107 -20.84 14.75 -2.45
CA GLU A 107 -21.08 15.73 -1.39
C GLU A 107 -21.68 15.07 -0.14
N ARG A 108 -22.60 14.12 -0.35
CA ARG A 108 -23.16 13.31 0.74
C ARG A 108 -22.13 12.35 1.33
N GLY A 109 -21.22 11.82 0.49
CA GLY A 109 -20.10 10.97 0.95
C GLY A 109 -19.13 11.73 1.85
N ALA A 110 -18.77 12.95 1.48
CA ALA A 110 -17.92 13.82 2.29
C ALA A 110 -18.59 14.17 3.62
N ARG A 111 -19.88 14.54 3.62
CA ARG A 111 -20.64 14.81 4.84
C ARG A 111 -20.72 13.58 5.75
N ALA A 112 -20.98 12.41 5.18
CA ALA A 112 -21.04 11.15 5.93
C ALA A 112 -19.69 10.80 6.59
N ALA A 113 -18.58 11.05 5.90
CA ALA A 113 -17.25 10.87 6.49
C ALA A 113 -16.96 11.88 7.61
N LYS A 114 -17.35 13.15 7.44
CA LYS A 114 -17.22 14.19 8.46
C LYS A 114 -17.99 13.87 9.74
N GLU A 115 -19.21 13.35 9.59
CA GLU A 115 -20.02 12.88 10.71
C GLU A 115 -19.32 11.77 11.52
N SER A 116 -18.56 10.90 10.84
CA SER A 116 -17.87 9.76 11.44
C SER A 116 -16.39 10.03 11.77
N VAL A 117 -15.92 11.28 11.79
CA VAL A 117 -14.50 11.63 12.01
C VAL A 117 -13.94 11.01 13.28
N GLY A 118 -14.67 11.05 14.39
CA GLY A 118 -14.19 10.52 15.67
C GLY A 118 -13.91 9.01 15.63
N GLU A 119 -14.77 8.24 14.97
CA GLU A 119 -14.61 6.79 14.81
C GLU A 119 -13.46 6.45 13.87
N ILE A 120 -13.35 7.17 12.74
CA ILE A 120 -12.25 7.00 11.78
C ILE A 120 -10.91 7.34 12.45
N ALA A 121 -10.83 8.49 13.13
CA ALA A 121 -9.63 8.95 13.81
C ALA A 121 -9.15 7.96 14.89
N LYS A 122 -10.08 7.35 15.63
CA LYS A 122 -9.76 6.36 16.65
C LYS A 122 -9.11 5.11 16.05
N GLU A 123 -9.63 4.59 14.96
CA GLU A 123 -9.11 3.37 14.34
C GLU A 123 -7.83 3.61 13.53
N LEU A 124 -7.58 4.85 13.08
CA LEU A 124 -6.34 5.22 12.38
C LEU A 124 -5.16 5.50 13.31
N PHE A 125 -5.43 5.75 14.59
CA PHE A 125 -4.43 6.16 15.56
C PHE A 125 -3.27 5.16 15.65
N GLY A 126 -2.03 5.66 15.57
CA GLY A 126 -0.81 4.84 15.64
C GLY A 126 -0.37 4.24 14.29
N SER A 127 -1.17 4.35 13.22
CA SER A 127 -0.75 3.92 11.89
C SER A 127 0.29 4.89 11.31
N GLN A 128 1.37 4.35 10.74
CA GLN A 128 2.40 5.15 10.08
C GLN A 128 2.19 5.27 8.57
N VAL A 129 1.57 4.25 7.97
CA VAL A 129 1.20 4.25 6.55
C VAL A 129 -0.25 3.80 6.42
N ILE A 130 -1.05 4.57 5.69
CA ILE A 130 -2.47 4.32 5.47
C ILE A 130 -2.72 4.27 3.96
N PHE A 131 -3.12 3.09 3.47
CA PHE A 131 -3.61 2.91 2.11
C PHE A 131 -5.11 3.17 2.04
N ILE A 132 -5.51 4.14 1.22
CA ILE A 132 -6.90 4.53 1.02
C ILE A 132 -7.36 3.96 -0.32
N VAL A 133 -8.07 2.83 -0.27
CA VAL A 133 -8.50 2.08 -1.44
C VAL A 133 -9.92 2.47 -1.82
N VAL A 134 -10.10 3.02 -3.02
CA VAL A 134 -11.40 3.56 -3.44
C VAL A 134 -11.64 3.41 -4.93
N GLY A 135 -12.87 3.08 -5.30
CA GLY A 135 -13.34 3.25 -6.69
C GLY A 135 -13.99 4.61 -6.85
N LEU A 136 -13.37 5.46 -7.66
CA LEU A 136 -13.84 6.83 -7.89
C LEU A 136 -15.04 6.86 -8.86
N GLY A 137 -15.83 7.91 -8.77
CA GLY A 137 -17.03 8.13 -9.59
C GLY A 137 -18.35 7.73 -8.93
N GLY A 138 -18.30 7.03 -7.79
CA GLY A 138 -19.44 6.82 -6.90
C GLY A 138 -19.68 8.01 -5.96
N GLY A 139 -20.60 7.86 -5.00
CA GLY A 139 -20.89 8.89 -3.98
C GLY A 139 -19.99 8.74 -2.76
N THR A 140 -20.11 7.61 -2.06
CA THR A 140 -19.40 7.35 -0.80
C THR A 140 -17.88 7.43 -0.98
N GLY A 141 -17.32 6.61 -1.88
CA GLY A 141 -15.88 6.55 -2.11
C GLY A 141 -15.28 7.91 -2.48
N THR A 142 -15.78 8.51 -3.57
CA THR A 142 -15.30 9.79 -4.10
C THR A 142 -15.34 10.92 -3.08
N GLY A 143 -16.38 10.98 -2.25
CA GLY A 143 -16.54 12.03 -1.25
C GLY A 143 -15.82 11.79 0.07
N ALA A 144 -15.82 10.55 0.56
CA ALA A 144 -15.26 10.19 1.85
C ALA A 144 -13.73 10.06 1.81
N ALA A 145 -13.16 9.59 0.69
CA ALA A 145 -11.73 9.30 0.61
C ALA A 145 -10.83 10.53 0.88
N PRO A 146 -11.09 11.73 0.34
CA PRO A 146 -10.32 12.93 0.69
C PRO A 146 -10.39 13.28 2.18
N VAL A 147 -11.57 13.16 2.80
CA VAL A 147 -11.76 13.44 4.23
C VAL A 147 -10.96 12.45 5.08
N VAL A 148 -10.98 11.16 4.74
CA VAL A 148 -10.17 10.14 5.42
C VAL A 148 -8.67 10.40 5.27
N ALA A 149 -8.23 10.85 4.09
CA ALA A 149 -6.84 11.23 3.85
C ALA A 149 -6.40 12.43 4.71
N GLU A 150 -7.26 13.42 4.90
CA GLU A 150 -6.97 14.56 5.78
C GLU A 150 -6.84 14.12 7.24
N ILE A 151 -7.72 13.24 7.71
CA ILE A 151 -7.65 12.68 9.07
C ILE A 151 -6.33 11.95 9.27
N ALA A 152 -5.97 11.06 8.32
CA ALA A 152 -4.70 10.33 8.35
C ALA A 152 -3.49 11.27 8.46
N LYS A 153 -3.43 12.31 7.63
CA LYS A 153 -2.33 13.28 7.67
C LYS A 153 -2.30 14.12 8.95
N SER A 154 -3.46 14.48 9.50
CA SER A 154 -3.55 15.21 10.77
C SER A 154 -2.96 14.42 11.94
N GLN A 155 -2.89 13.09 11.82
CA GLN A 155 -2.30 12.17 12.79
C GLN A 155 -0.83 11.82 12.50
N GLY A 156 -0.21 12.40 11.46
CA GLY A 156 1.19 12.15 11.10
C GLY A 156 1.44 10.87 10.30
N ALA A 157 0.39 10.20 9.82
CA ALA A 157 0.51 9.03 8.96
C ALA A 157 0.73 9.44 7.49
N ALA A 158 1.51 8.65 6.76
CA ALA A 158 1.61 8.77 5.30
C ALA A 158 0.33 8.23 4.64
N ALA A 159 -0.40 9.09 3.93
CA ALA A 159 -1.65 8.76 3.27
C ALA A 159 -1.43 8.47 1.78
N ILE A 160 -1.63 7.21 1.37
CA ILE A 160 -1.44 6.76 -0.01
C ILE A 160 -2.80 6.39 -0.60
N GLY A 161 -3.26 7.13 -1.60
CA GLY A 161 -4.49 6.81 -2.32
C GLY A 161 -4.27 5.70 -3.33
N VAL A 162 -5.11 4.66 -3.34
CA VAL A 162 -5.15 3.64 -4.40
C VAL A 162 -6.52 3.68 -5.03
N VAL A 163 -6.59 4.29 -6.21
CA VAL A 163 -7.86 4.69 -6.82
C VAL A 163 -8.11 3.97 -8.13
N THR A 164 -9.33 3.49 -8.32
CA THR A 164 -9.79 2.99 -9.63
C THR A 164 -10.62 4.03 -10.35
N ILE A 165 -10.34 4.22 -11.65
CA ILE A 165 -11.08 5.09 -12.54
C ILE A 165 -12.10 4.23 -13.31
N PRO A 166 -13.38 4.66 -13.39
CA PRO A 166 -14.45 3.90 -14.03
C PRO A 166 -14.24 3.77 -15.56
N PHE A 167 -15.00 2.86 -16.18
CA PHE A 167 -14.90 2.60 -17.61
C PHE A 167 -15.19 3.85 -18.46
N GLN A 168 -14.67 3.88 -19.69
CA GLN A 168 -14.92 5.00 -20.61
C GLN A 168 -16.42 5.18 -20.92
N THR A 169 -17.19 4.10 -20.88
CA THR A 169 -18.65 4.11 -21.11
C THR A 169 -19.43 4.73 -19.95
N GLU A 170 -18.83 4.91 -18.76
CA GLU A 170 -19.48 5.45 -17.57
C GLU A 170 -19.27 6.98 -17.44
N ASN A 171 -19.62 7.75 -18.48
CA ASN A 171 -19.30 9.18 -18.61
C ASN A 171 -19.57 10.03 -17.35
N MET A 172 -20.76 9.91 -16.75
CA MET A 172 -21.10 10.68 -15.54
C MET A 172 -20.24 10.30 -14.33
N ARG A 173 -19.92 9.02 -14.16
CA ARG A 173 -19.03 8.56 -13.08
C ARG A 173 -17.60 8.99 -13.34
N ARG A 174 -17.16 9.02 -14.60
CA ARG A 174 -15.81 9.42 -14.99
C ARG A 174 -15.56 10.91 -14.72
N ALA A 175 -16.57 11.77 -14.93
CA ALA A 175 -16.48 13.19 -14.55
C ALA A 175 -16.26 13.36 -13.04
N LYS A 176 -17.13 12.74 -12.22
CA LYS A 176 -16.98 12.72 -10.75
C LYS A 176 -15.66 12.13 -10.29
N ALA A 177 -15.16 11.11 -11.00
CA ALA A 177 -13.90 10.48 -10.68
C ALA A 177 -12.71 11.41 -10.88
N LYS A 178 -12.72 12.28 -11.90
CA LYS A 178 -11.68 13.28 -12.11
C LYS A 178 -11.63 14.29 -10.96
N GLU A 179 -12.79 14.83 -10.58
CA GLU A 179 -12.88 15.78 -9.45
C GLU A 179 -12.42 15.15 -8.12
N GLY A 180 -12.84 13.92 -7.85
CA GLY A 180 -12.39 13.18 -6.67
C GLY A 180 -10.90 12.84 -6.70
N LEU A 181 -10.34 12.54 -7.88
CA LEU A 181 -8.91 12.30 -8.06
C LEU A 181 -8.11 13.57 -7.76
N GLU A 182 -8.53 14.72 -8.27
CA GLU A 182 -7.88 16.00 -7.99
C GLU A 182 -7.91 16.35 -6.49
N ALA A 183 -9.03 16.11 -5.83
CA ALA A 183 -9.14 16.29 -4.38
C ALA A 183 -8.17 15.38 -3.61
N LEU A 184 -8.07 14.11 -3.99
CA LEU A 184 -7.13 13.16 -3.37
C LEU A 184 -5.68 13.55 -3.61
N ILE A 185 -5.31 13.95 -4.84
CA ILE A 185 -3.94 14.42 -5.13
C ILE A 185 -3.58 15.66 -4.30
N GLY A 186 -4.56 16.51 -3.99
CA GLY A 186 -4.36 17.69 -3.15
C GLY A 186 -4.09 17.38 -1.67
N VAL A 187 -4.44 16.17 -1.21
CA VAL A 187 -4.38 15.80 0.21
C VAL A 187 -3.35 14.68 0.45
N CYS A 188 -3.45 13.56 -0.28
CA CYS A 188 -2.58 12.40 -0.13
C CYS A 188 -1.12 12.73 -0.46
N ASP A 189 -0.20 11.97 0.13
CA ASP A 189 1.23 12.06 -0.16
C ASP A 189 1.57 11.45 -1.53
N ALA A 190 0.86 10.38 -1.91
CA ALA A 190 0.87 9.85 -3.28
C ALA A 190 -0.50 9.26 -3.65
N VAL A 191 -0.79 9.22 -4.96
CA VAL A 191 -2.02 8.59 -5.48
C VAL A 191 -1.68 7.61 -6.60
N ILE A 192 -1.85 6.32 -6.34
CA ILE A 192 -1.75 5.25 -7.31
C ILE A 192 -3.05 5.16 -8.10
N VAL A 193 -2.98 5.43 -9.40
CA VAL A 193 -4.17 5.46 -10.27
C VAL A 193 -4.23 4.21 -11.14
N VAL A 194 -5.39 3.55 -11.11
CA VAL A 194 -5.68 2.33 -11.85
C VAL A 194 -6.85 2.58 -12.82
N ASP A 195 -6.61 2.46 -14.13
CA ASP A 195 -7.68 2.57 -15.12
C ASP A 195 -8.35 1.22 -15.33
N ASN A 196 -9.65 1.10 -15.00
CA ASN A 196 -10.41 -0.13 -15.23
C ASN A 196 -10.43 -0.53 -16.72
N GLY A 197 -10.29 0.42 -17.64
CA GLY A 197 -10.14 0.13 -19.07
C GLY A 197 -8.89 -0.67 -19.41
N LYS A 198 -7.78 -0.49 -18.66
CA LYS A 198 -6.55 -1.28 -18.84
C LYS A 198 -6.71 -2.69 -18.26
N LEU A 199 -7.37 -2.81 -17.12
CA LEU A 199 -7.63 -4.09 -16.47
C LEU A 199 -8.45 -5.05 -17.34
N LEU A 200 -9.39 -4.55 -18.15
CA LEU A 200 -10.12 -5.37 -19.12
C LEU A 200 -9.23 -5.98 -20.20
N LYS A 201 -8.23 -5.25 -20.68
CA LYS A 201 -7.29 -5.77 -21.70
C LYS A 201 -6.53 -6.98 -21.17
N THR A 202 -6.22 -6.99 -19.88
CA THR A 202 -5.56 -8.11 -19.20
C THR A 202 -6.53 -9.26 -18.90
N ALA A 203 -7.82 -8.97 -18.66
CA ALA A 203 -8.84 -9.97 -18.35
C ALA A 203 -9.40 -10.70 -19.60
N GLY A 204 -9.21 -10.14 -20.80
CA GLY A 204 -9.69 -10.73 -22.06
C GLY A 204 -11.21 -10.63 -22.24
N ASN A 205 -11.83 -11.69 -22.77
CA ASN A 205 -13.27 -11.72 -23.12
C ASN A 205 -14.20 -12.14 -21.96
N LEU A 206 -13.78 -11.95 -20.71
CA LEU A 206 -14.61 -12.30 -19.55
C LEU A 206 -15.85 -11.37 -19.45
N PRO A 207 -17.00 -11.88 -18.95
CA PRO A 207 -18.15 -11.05 -18.64
C PRO A 207 -17.79 -9.89 -17.70
N LEU A 208 -18.43 -8.73 -17.85
CA LEU A 208 -18.11 -7.51 -17.11
C LEU A 208 -17.99 -7.72 -15.59
N SER A 209 -18.91 -8.48 -15.00
CA SER A 209 -18.91 -8.81 -13.57
C SER A 209 -17.67 -9.62 -13.15
N GLN A 210 -17.27 -10.60 -13.95
CA GLN A 210 -16.08 -11.42 -13.69
C GLN A 210 -14.80 -10.61 -13.89
N SER A 211 -14.78 -9.73 -14.90
CA SER A 211 -13.67 -8.82 -15.15
C SER A 211 -13.42 -7.86 -14.00
N LEU A 212 -14.47 -7.30 -13.39
CA LEU A 212 -14.35 -6.47 -12.18
C LEU A 212 -13.81 -7.25 -10.98
N VAL A 213 -14.18 -8.53 -10.83
CA VAL A 213 -13.62 -9.38 -9.77
C VAL A 213 -12.13 -9.68 -10.04
N ALA A 214 -11.75 -9.96 -11.28
CA ALA A 214 -10.36 -10.17 -11.67
C ALA A 214 -9.50 -8.92 -11.43
N ALA A 215 -10.02 -7.76 -11.83
CA ALA A 215 -9.46 -6.44 -11.54
C ALA A 215 -9.21 -6.22 -10.04
N ASN A 216 -10.25 -6.42 -9.21
CA ASN A 216 -10.14 -6.24 -7.77
C ASN A 216 -9.12 -7.20 -7.14
N ARG A 217 -9.01 -8.44 -7.65
CA ARG A 217 -7.98 -9.40 -7.19
C ARG A 217 -6.58 -8.90 -7.50
N LEU A 218 -6.36 -8.31 -8.67
CA LEU A 218 -5.06 -7.77 -9.07
C LEU A 218 -4.66 -6.62 -8.12
N ILE A 219 -5.57 -5.68 -7.88
CA ILE A 219 -5.33 -4.56 -6.93
C ILE A 219 -5.08 -5.08 -5.52
N ALA A 220 -5.86 -6.07 -5.05
CA ALA A 220 -5.68 -6.68 -3.73
C ALA A 220 -4.31 -7.36 -3.58
N ARG A 221 -3.83 -8.07 -4.61
CA ARG A 221 -2.49 -8.67 -4.62
C ARG A 221 -1.41 -7.60 -4.58
N PHE A 222 -1.57 -6.54 -5.36
CA PHE A 222 -0.64 -5.42 -5.38
C PHE A 222 -0.53 -4.73 -4.02
N LEU A 223 -1.65 -4.39 -3.41
CA LEU A 223 -1.70 -3.76 -2.09
C LEU A 223 -1.02 -4.63 -1.03
N ARG A 224 -1.24 -5.96 -1.09
CA ARG A 224 -0.54 -6.91 -0.22
C ARG A 224 0.96 -6.88 -0.45
N ASN A 225 1.40 -7.01 -1.70
CA ASN A 225 2.82 -7.01 -1.99
C ASN A 225 3.48 -5.71 -1.50
N LEU A 226 2.82 -4.56 -1.64
CA LEU A 226 3.32 -3.29 -1.10
C LEU A 226 3.31 -3.24 0.43
N SER A 227 2.25 -3.71 1.09
CA SER A 227 2.21 -3.74 2.55
C SER A 227 3.31 -4.65 3.10
N ASP A 228 3.49 -5.82 2.49
CA ASP A 228 4.49 -6.80 2.91
C ASP A 228 5.91 -6.22 2.71
N MET A 229 6.16 -5.49 1.62
CA MET A 229 7.44 -4.80 1.40
C MET A 229 7.74 -3.69 2.41
N LEU A 230 6.70 -3.08 2.99
CA LEU A 230 6.87 -2.07 4.05
C LEU A 230 7.13 -2.71 5.41
N VAL A 231 6.46 -3.83 5.70
CA VAL A 231 6.54 -4.53 6.99
C VAL A 231 7.80 -5.40 7.07
N GLU A 232 8.14 -6.11 5.99
CA GLU A 232 9.34 -6.93 5.83
C GLU A 232 10.20 -6.42 4.66
N PRO A 233 11.10 -5.45 4.90
CA PRO A 233 11.90 -4.84 3.83
C PRO A 233 12.86 -5.86 3.21
N CYS A 234 12.88 -5.89 1.87
CA CYS A 234 13.71 -6.82 1.10
C CYS A 234 15.22 -6.54 1.18
N SER A 235 15.60 -5.30 1.48
CA SER A 235 17.00 -4.89 1.65
C SER A 235 17.09 -3.65 2.56
N PRO A 236 18.25 -3.40 3.21
CA PRO A 236 18.41 -2.24 4.09
C PRO A 236 18.11 -0.92 3.36
N GLY A 237 17.19 -0.11 3.89
CA GLY A 237 16.80 1.20 3.36
C GLY A 237 15.83 1.17 2.18
N PHE A 238 15.33 -0.01 1.77
CA PHE A 238 14.31 -0.13 0.73
C PHE A 238 12.96 0.44 1.18
N ASP A 239 12.59 0.21 2.44
CA ASP A 239 11.41 0.77 3.10
C ASP A 239 11.41 2.30 3.13
N LEU A 240 12.55 2.90 3.49
CA LEU A 240 12.74 4.36 3.49
C LEU A 240 12.67 4.91 2.06
N SER A 241 13.23 4.20 1.08
CA SER A 241 13.12 4.56 -0.33
C SER A 241 11.67 4.48 -0.83
N LEU A 242 10.94 3.44 -0.45
CA LEU A 242 9.54 3.23 -0.78
C LEU A 242 8.67 4.34 -0.18
N LYS A 243 8.90 4.67 1.10
CA LYS A 243 8.23 5.78 1.78
C LYS A 243 8.57 7.13 1.13
N ALA A 244 9.84 7.39 0.82
CA ALA A 244 10.26 8.64 0.16
C ALA A 244 9.59 8.79 -1.22
N LEU A 245 9.58 7.72 -2.02
CA LEU A 245 8.94 7.71 -3.34
C LEU A 245 7.42 7.87 -3.26
N MET A 246 6.80 7.38 -2.18
CA MET A 246 5.36 7.53 -1.91
C MET A 246 5.00 8.85 -1.22
N THR A 247 5.98 9.71 -0.92
CA THR A 247 5.75 11.04 -0.31
C THR A 247 6.11 12.21 -1.23
N GLU A 248 6.70 11.92 -2.39
CA GLU A 248 6.88 12.88 -3.47
C GLU A 248 5.53 13.06 -4.19
N ASN A 249 4.79 14.12 -3.81
CA ASN A 249 3.44 14.48 -4.28
C ASN A 249 3.22 14.22 -5.78
N GLY A 250 2.57 13.11 -6.10
CA GLY A 250 2.42 12.72 -7.50
C GLY A 250 1.44 11.59 -7.75
N VAL A 251 1.11 11.42 -9.03
CA VAL A 251 0.44 10.21 -9.49
C VAL A 251 1.48 9.12 -9.65
N CYS A 252 1.13 7.95 -9.14
CA CYS A 252 1.91 6.75 -9.28
C CYS A 252 1.16 5.75 -10.18
N THR A 253 1.91 4.94 -10.90
CA THR A 253 1.39 3.75 -11.58
C THR A 253 2.19 2.54 -11.17
N PHE A 254 1.62 1.36 -11.39
CA PHE A 254 2.31 0.11 -11.17
C PHE A 254 2.02 -0.90 -12.26
N GLY A 255 2.89 -1.90 -12.35
CA GLY A 255 2.76 -3.03 -13.26
C GLY A 255 3.44 -4.27 -12.70
N PHE A 256 3.00 -5.43 -13.15
CA PHE A 256 3.52 -6.73 -12.74
C PHE A 256 3.81 -7.58 -13.96
N GLY A 257 4.87 -8.38 -13.88
CA GLY A 257 5.26 -9.28 -14.94
C GLY A 257 6.01 -10.46 -14.39
N GLU A 258 5.84 -11.60 -15.07
CA GLU A 258 6.55 -12.83 -14.77
C GLU A 258 7.42 -13.21 -15.97
N GLY A 259 8.53 -13.87 -15.69
CA GLY A 259 9.46 -14.38 -16.68
C GLY A 259 10.07 -15.69 -16.19
N PHE A 260 10.57 -16.49 -17.13
CA PHE A 260 11.04 -17.85 -16.88
C PHE A 260 12.36 -18.12 -17.61
N GLY A 261 13.13 -19.10 -17.14
CA GLY A 261 14.37 -19.53 -17.78
C GLY A 261 15.48 -18.47 -17.78
N TYR A 262 16.35 -18.54 -18.79
CA TYR A 262 17.55 -17.68 -18.89
C TYR A 262 17.25 -16.18 -19.01
N THR A 263 16.08 -15.81 -19.52
CA THR A 263 15.68 -14.39 -19.71
C THR A 263 14.66 -13.92 -18.67
N LYS A 264 14.46 -14.69 -17.59
CA LYS A 264 13.42 -14.46 -16.56
C LYS A 264 13.35 -13.03 -16.03
N VAL A 265 14.49 -12.39 -15.77
CA VAL A 265 14.53 -11.00 -15.28
C VAL A 265 14.09 -10.01 -16.36
N LYS A 266 14.66 -10.12 -17.55
CA LYS A 266 14.38 -9.21 -18.65
C LYS A 266 12.91 -9.31 -19.09
N ASP A 267 12.40 -10.53 -19.17
CA ASP A 267 11.03 -10.80 -19.58
C ASP A 267 10.03 -10.36 -18.51
N SER A 268 10.29 -10.64 -17.23
CA SER A 268 9.43 -10.18 -16.14
C SER A 268 9.32 -8.65 -16.09
N ILE A 269 10.44 -7.93 -16.27
CA ILE A 269 10.44 -6.46 -16.30
C ILE A 269 9.72 -5.92 -17.53
N ARG A 270 9.99 -6.48 -18.71
CA ARG A 270 9.30 -6.10 -19.95
C ARG A 270 7.79 -6.32 -19.84
N ASN A 271 7.39 -7.46 -19.28
CA ASN A 271 5.98 -7.77 -19.04
C ASN A 271 5.37 -6.82 -18.01
N ALA A 272 6.09 -6.46 -16.95
CA ALA A 272 5.63 -5.49 -15.96
C ALA A 272 5.36 -4.11 -16.57
N LEU A 273 6.24 -3.63 -17.45
CA LEU A 273 6.06 -2.37 -18.17
C LEU A 273 4.90 -2.42 -19.18
N ALA A 274 4.73 -3.55 -19.86
CA ALA A 274 3.60 -3.75 -20.78
C ALA A 274 2.25 -3.79 -20.05
N ASN A 275 2.25 -4.25 -18.79
CA ASN A 275 1.08 -4.41 -17.94
C ASN A 275 0.91 -3.26 -16.93
N LEU A 276 1.44 -2.07 -17.21
CA LEU A 276 1.15 -0.88 -16.40
C LEU A 276 -0.36 -0.60 -16.40
N LEU A 277 -0.92 -0.38 -15.21
CA LEU A 277 -2.35 -0.14 -15.05
C LEU A 277 -2.80 1.30 -15.34
N LEU A 278 -1.86 2.15 -15.76
CA LEU A 278 -2.09 3.50 -16.24
C LEU A 278 -1.41 3.70 -17.59
N ASP A 279 -2.03 4.46 -18.49
CA ASP A 279 -1.44 4.81 -19.77
C ASP A 279 -0.47 5.99 -19.62
N VAL A 280 0.78 5.67 -19.26
CA VAL A 280 1.84 6.68 -19.13
C VAL A 280 2.45 6.97 -20.50
N ARG A 281 2.32 8.21 -20.96
CA ARG A 281 2.79 8.63 -22.30
C ARG A 281 4.30 8.61 -22.44
N ASP A 282 5.02 9.02 -21.40
CA ASP A 282 6.48 9.07 -21.40
C ASP A 282 7.03 8.63 -20.04
N LEU A 283 7.54 7.40 -19.99
CA LEU A 283 8.12 6.82 -18.76
C LEU A 283 9.39 7.56 -18.30
N ARG A 284 10.07 8.29 -19.18
CA ARG A 284 11.31 9.03 -18.85
C ARG A 284 11.05 10.24 -17.96
N LYS A 285 9.79 10.67 -17.88
CA LYS A 285 9.36 11.77 -17.01
C LYS A 285 9.05 11.34 -15.58
N ALA A 286 9.07 10.04 -15.29
CA ALA A 286 8.93 9.57 -13.92
C ALA A 286 10.02 10.20 -13.04
N GLU A 287 9.63 10.71 -11.87
CA GLU A 287 10.54 11.32 -10.89
C GLU A 287 11.18 10.25 -9.99
N GLY A 288 10.46 9.13 -9.80
CA GLY A 288 10.89 8.00 -9.00
C GLY A 288 10.46 6.66 -9.59
N GLY A 289 11.24 5.61 -9.34
CA GLY A 289 10.90 4.24 -9.72
C GLY A 289 11.35 3.21 -8.70
N ILE A 290 10.50 2.21 -8.44
CA ILE A 290 10.81 1.05 -7.62
C ILE A 290 10.61 -0.18 -8.45
N ILE A 291 11.55 -1.10 -8.36
CA ILE A 291 11.38 -2.47 -8.80
C ILE A 291 11.55 -3.40 -7.62
N HIS A 292 10.60 -4.29 -7.45
CA HIS A 292 10.71 -5.43 -6.57
C HIS A 292 10.77 -6.70 -7.41
N VAL A 293 11.83 -7.47 -7.23
CA VAL A 293 12.07 -8.72 -7.93
C VAL A 293 11.93 -9.87 -6.94
N GLU A 294 10.99 -10.76 -7.21
CA GLU A 294 10.75 -11.98 -6.44
C GLU A 294 11.14 -13.19 -7.30
N GLY A 295 11.93 -14.12 -6.78
CA GLY A 295 12.33 -15.32 -7.52
C GLY A 295 12.90 -16.41 -6.64
N GLY A 296 13.18 -17.59 -7.22
CA GLY A 296 13.72 -18.73 -6.49
C GLY A 296 15.16 -18.55 -5.98
N GLU A 297 15.62 -19.52 -5.18
CA GLU A 297 17.00 -19.58 -4.68
C GLU A 297 18.05 -19.68 -5.81
N ASP A 298 17.61 -19.97 -7.03
CA ASP A 298 18.40 -19.98 -8.26
C ASP A 298 18.64 -18.59 -8.86
N MET A 299 18.14 -17.51 -8.25
CA MET A 299 18.47 -16.13 -8.63
C MET A 299 19.94 -15.80 -8.35
N LYS A 300 20.61 -15.20 -9.34
CA LYS A 300 22.03 -14.84 -9.27
C LYS A 300 22.23 -13.34 -9.06
N ALA A 301 23.42 -12.94 -8.61
CA ALA A 301 23.77 -11.52 -8.53
C ALA A 301 23.72 -10.80 -9.90
N GLU A 302 23.91 -11.55 -10.99
CA GLU A 302 23.80 -11.05 -12.38
C GLU A 302 22.37 -10.63 -12.72
N ASP A 303 21.37 -11.39 -12.26
CA ASP A 303 19.94 -11.07 -12.41
C ASP A 303 19.62 -9.69 -11.83
N LEU A 304 20.17 -9.39 -10.65
CA LEU A 304 19.98 -8.11 -9.96
C LEU A 304 20.66 -6.94 -10.68
N LYS A 305 21.85 -7.17 -11.24
CA LYS A 305 22.55 -6.17 -12.05
C LYS A 305 21.77 -5.86 -13.32
N GLU A 306 21.19 -6.88 -13.96
CA GLU A 306 20.35 -6.69 -15.14
C GLU A 306 19.09 -5.89 -14.82
N ALA A 307 18.38 -6.24 -13.74
CA ALA A 307 17.17 -5.53 -13.31
C ALA A 307 17.43 -4.03 -13.09
N ASN A 308 18.49 -3.70 -12.33
CA ASN A 308 18.92 -2.32 -12.09
C ASN A 308 19.29 -1.59 -13.38
N LYS A 309 19.99 -2.26 -14.30
CA LYS A 309 20.40 -1.69 -15.59
C LYS A 309 19.20 -1.36 -16.47
N ILE A 310 18.18 -2.22 -16.49
CA ILE A 310 16.96 -1.98 -17.27
C ILE A 310 16.19 -0.79 -16.68
N LEU A 311 16.02 -0.74 -15.36
CA LEU A 311 15.25 0.34 -14.74
C LEU A 311 15.92 1.72 -14.90
N LYS A 312 17.25 1.80 -14.74
CA LYS A 312 18.01 3.04 -15.00
C LYS A 312 17.90 3.52 -16.45
N LYS A 313 17.67 2.63 -17.42
CA LYS A 313 17.44 3.03 -18.82
C LYS A 313 16.04 3.59 -19.03
N ILE A 314 15.04 3.08 -18.31
CA ILE A 314 13.64 3.47 -18.46
C ILE A 314 13.39 4.82 -17.78
N ALA A 315 13.94 4.99 -16.59
CA ALA A 315 13.75 6.16 -15.75
C ALA A 315 15.10 6.83 -15.49
N SER A 316 15.77 7.28 -16.57
CA SER A 316 17.15 7.80 -16.54
C SER A 316 17.34 9.02 -15.64
N ASN A 317 16.25 9.77 -15.39
CA ASN A 317 16.23 10.96 -14.56
C ASN A 317 15.60 10.71 -13.18
N ALA A 318 15.19 9.47 -12.89
CA ALA A 318 14.45 9.13 -11.68
C ALA A 318 15.36 8.57 -10.59
N ARG A 319 14.95 8.78 -9.33
CA ARG A 319 15.49 8.02 -8.21
C ARG A 319 14.97 6.59 -8.28
N VAL A 320 15.89 5.63 -8.40
CA VAL A 320 15.55 4.23 -8.61
C VAL A 320 16.02 3.37 -7.45
N SER A 321 15.11 2.58 -6.88
CA SER A 321 15.42 1.56 -5.87
C SER A 321 15.00 0.16 -6.32
N CYS A 322 15.84 -0.83 -6.03
CA CYS A 322 15.61 -2.24 -6.36
C CYS A 322 15.56 -3.07 -5.08
N GLY A 323 14.44 -3.75 -4.87
CA GLY A 323 14.23 -4.71 -3.79
C GLY A 323 14.23 -6.12 -4.35
N VAL A 324 14.70 -7.08 -3.56
CA VAL A 324 14.84 -8.48 -3.98
C VAL A 324 14.33 -9.40 -2.88
N ARG A 325 13.41 -10.31 -3.21
CA ARG A 325 12.92 -11.34 -2.30
C ARG A 325 13.15 -12.72 -2.89
N LEU A 326 13.68 -13.62 -2.05
CA LEU A 326 13.73 -15.04 -2.38
C LEU A 326 12.41 -15.70 -2.02
N ASN A 327 11.88 -16.50 -2.94
CA ASN A 327 10.68 -17.29 -2.74
C ASN A 327 10.91 -18.70 -3.31
N ASN A 328 11.03 -19.67 -2.42
CA ASN A 328 11.36 -21.06 -2.76
C ASN A 328 10.31 -21.74 -3.65
N SER A 329 9.10 -21.16 -3.75
CA SER A 329 8.07 -21.65 -4.68
C SER A 329 8.27 -21.21 -6.13
N MET A 330 9.27 -20.35 -6.41
CA MET A 330 9.49 -19.70 -7.70
C MET A 330 10.75 -20.20 -8.43
N TYR A 331 11.03 -21.51 -8.40
CA TYR A 331 12.18 -22.07 -9.13
C TYR A 331 12.12 -21.77 -10.63
N ASP A 332 13.24 -21.30 -11.20
CA ASP A 332 13.39 -20.91 -12.61
C ASP A 332 12.37 -19.85 -13.10
N SER A 333 11.83 -19.08 -12.17
CA SER A 333 10.87 -18.01 -12.46
C SER A 333 11.19 -16.76 -11.65
N VAL A 334 10.88 -15.61 -12.24
CA VAL A 334 11.01 -14.31 -11.58
C VAL A 334 9.74 -13.51 -11.81
N ARG A 335 9.23 -12.89 -10.76
CA ARG A 335 8.18 -11.88 -10.80
C ARG A 335 8.76 -10.51 -10.50
N ALA A 336 8.56 -9.58 -11.42
CA ALA A 336 8.89 -8.17 -11.23
C ALA A 336 7.61 -7.38 -10.94
N THR A 337 7.64 -6.58 -9.88
CA THR A 337 6.65 -5.53 -9.59
C THR A 337 7.33 -4.19 -9.76
N ILE A 338 6.79 -3.32 -10.61
CA ILE A 338 7.32 -1.98 -10.86
C ILE A 338 6.31 -0.96 -10.35
N VAL A 339 6.79 0.03 -9.60
CA VAL A 339 6.04 1.22 -9.21
C VAL A 339 6.77 2.44 -9.74
N LEU A 340 6.08 3.30 -10.48
CA LEU A 340 6.63 4.55 -11.00
C LEU A 340 5.87 5.71 -10.36
N ALA A 341 6.59 6.68 -9.81
CA ALA A 341 6.06 7.89 -9.19
C ALA A 341 6.36 9.13 -10.04
N GLY A 342 5.58 10.18 -9.84
CA GLY A 342 5.70 11.43 -10.60
C GLY A 342 5.38 11.26 -12.09
N VAL A 343 4.47 10.35 -12.45
CA VAL A 343 4.13 10.11 -13.86
C VAL A 343 3.04 11.07 -14.34
N GLU A 344 3.11 11.48 -15.61
CA GLU A 344 2.02 12.25 -16.25
C GLU A 344 0.79 11.35 -16.42
N SER A 345 -0.27 11.66 -15.66
CA SER A 345 -1.54 10.95 -15.78
C SER A 345 -2.44 11.55 -16.86
N PRO A 346 -3.08 10.75 -17.72
CA PRO A 346 -4.08 11.26 -18.67
C PRO A 346 -5.33 11.80 -17.96
N PHE A 347 -5.48 11.52 -16.66
CA PHE A 347 -6.58 11.99 -15.83
C PHE A 347 -6.28 13.28 -15.08
N GLN A 348 -5.04 13.79 -15.17
CA GLN A 348 -4.68 15.11 -14.68
C GLN A 348 -4.81 16.11 -15.83
N GLU A 349 -5.66 17.12 -15.68
CA GLU A 349 -5.52 18.31 -16.52
C GLU A 349 -4.26 19.06 -16.10
N LYS A 350 -3.44 19.49 -17.07
CA LYS A 350 -2.20 20.25 -16.80
C LYS A 350 -2.55 21.39 -15.85
N ARG A 351 -1.91 21.42 -14.68
CA ARG A 351 -1.90 22.56 -13.76
C ARG A 351 -1.56 23.83 -14.56
N ARG A 352 -2.56 24.55 -15.07
CA ARG A 352 -2.47 26.00 -15.05
C ARG A 352 -2.41 26.32 -13.57
N LYS A 353 -1.31 26.91 -13.11
CA LYS A 353 -1.20 27.53 -11.79
C LYS A 353 -2.34 28.56 -11.67
N LEU A 354 -3.50 28.10 -11.27
CA LEU A 354 -4.53 28.91 -10.66
C LEU A 354 -4.64 28.39 -9.24
N ASN A 355 -4.56 29.32 -8.30
CA ASN A 355 -4.91 29.14 -6.90
C ASN A 355 -6.41 28.79 -6.77
N LEU A 356 -6.79 27.60 -7.22
CA LEU A 356 -8.11 27.02 -7.13
C LEU A 356 -8.01 25.71 -6.33
N VAL A 357 -7.58 25.85 -5.07
CA VAL A 357 -8.16 24.98 -4.04
C VAL A 357 -9.65 25.28 -4.11
N SER A 358 -10.40 24.30 -4.63
CA SER A 358 -11.77 24.43 -5.08
C SER A 358 -12.63 25.16 -4.05
N SER A 359 -13.30 26.22 -4.52
CA SER A 359 -14.24 27.06 -3.78
C SER A 359 -15.27 26.23 -2.97
N TRP A 360 -15.58 25.02 -3.44
CA TRP A 360 -16.50 24.10 -2.80
C TRP A 360 -15.90 23.37 -1.58
N LEU A 361 -14.65 22.91 -1.61
CA LEU A 361 -13.98 22.33 -0.43
C LEU A 361 -13.80 23.40 0.66
N LYS A 362 -13.37 24.61 0.31
CA LYS A 362 -13.24 25.72 1.27
C LYS A 362 -14.56 26.14 1.91
N ARG A 363 -15.69 26.03 1.19
CA ARG A 363 -17.03 26.24 1.75
C ARG A 363 -17.45 25.11 2.70
N LEU A 364 -16.99 23.89 2.47
CA LEU A 364 -17.33 22.74 3.30
C LEU A 364 -16.62 22.71 4.66
N PHE A 365 -15.55 23.49 4.87
CA PHE A 365 -14.74 23.53 6.11
C PHE A 365 -14.85 24.86 6.87
N ARG A 366 -15.73 25.77 6.44
CA ARG A 366 -16.03 27.02 7.16
C ARG A 366 -17.25 26.93 8.07
N ASP A 367 -18.04 25.88 7.92
CA ASP A 367 -19.17 25.51 8.77
C ASP A 367 -18.88 24.14 9.38
#